data_AF-A0A6C0DTX5-F1
#
_entry.id   AF-A0A6C0DTX5-F1
#
_cell.length_a   1.000
_cell.length_b   1.000
_cell.length_c   1.000
_cell.angle_alpha   90.00
_cell.angle_beta   90.00
_cell.angle_gamma   90.00
#
_symmetry.space_group_name_H-M   'P 1'
#
loop_
_entity.id
_entity.type
_entity.pdbx_description
1 polymer ?
#
loop_
_entity_poly.entity_id
_entity_poly.type
_entity_poly.pdbx_seq_one_letter_code
_entity_poly.pdbx_strand_id
1 'polypeptide(L)'
;MDEMHEIYKKTKASLEIILARHIEDLTKVKFILDNNIVSSNGDPMDPDELADVTKSLHDQMEQTIETVCTIKEQIKYFDGWLITH
;
A
#
# COMPACT_ATOMS: atom_id res chain seq x y z
N MET A 1 -17.77 -5.59 28.01
CA MET A 1 -17.88 -6.17 26.66
C MET A 1 -17.81 -5.06 25.63
N ASP A 2 -18.57 -3.97 25.84
CA ASP A 2 -18.63 -2.79 24.96
C ASP A 2 -17.29 -2.10 24.70
N GLU A 3 -16.39 -2.01 25.69
CA GLU A 3 -15.09 -1.33 25.52
C GLU A 3 -14.18 -2.05 24.50
N MET A 4 -14.12 -3.38 24.55
CA MET A 4 -13.34 -4.18 23.60
C MET A 4 -13.91 -4.09 22.18
N HIS A 5 -15.24 -4.08 22.07
CA HIS A 5 -15.93 -3.95 20.79
C HIS A 5 -15.65 -2.56 20.16
N GLU A 6 -15.62 -1.50 20.96
CA GLU A 6 -15.24 -0.15 20.50
C GLU A 6 -13.76 -0.02 20.13
N ILE A 7 -12.85 -0.69 20.86
CA ILE A 7 -11.43 -0.77 20.49
C ILE A 7 -11.28 -1.44 19.12
N TYR A 8 -11.95 -2.57 18.90
CA TYR A 8 -11.86 -3.32 17.64
C TYR A 8 -12.42 -2.52 16.46
N LYS A 9 -13.54 -1.80 16.65
CA LYS A 9 -14.05 -0.86 15.63
C LYS A 9 -13.05 0.23 15.27
N LYS A 10 -12.42 0.86 16.28
CA LYS A 10 -11.41 1.91 16.04
C LYS A 10 -10.16 1.38 15.34
N THR A 11 -9.70 0.19 15.72
CA THR A 11 -8.58 -0.48 15.07
C THR A 11 -8.92 -0.80 13.61
N LYS A 12 -10.10 -1.36 13.34
CA LYS A 12 -10.57 -1.60 11.96
C LYS A 12 -10.59 -0.31 11.14
N ALA A 13 -11.19 0.77 11.66
CA ALA A 13 -11.25 2.05 10.95
C ALA A 13 -9.85 2.62 10.67
N SER A 14 -8.90 2.44 11.60
CA SER A 14 -7.50 2.84 11.40
C SER A 14 -6.84 2.03 10.29
N LEU A 15 -7.07 0.70 10.24
CA LEU A 15 -6.58 -0.17 9.18
C LEU A 15 -7.17 0.19 7.81
N GLU A 16 -8.45 0.55 7.74
CA GLU A 16 -9.09 0.99 6.49
C GLU A 16 -8.46 2.28 5.95
N ILE A 17 -8.10 3.23 6.82
CA ILE A 17 -7.37 4.45 6.43
C ILE A 17 -5.97 4.12 5.93
N ILE A 18 -5.24 3.24 6.62
CA ILE A 18 -3.90 2.82 6.21
C ILE A 18 -3.95 2.08 4.86
N LEU A 19 -4.93 1.20 4.68
CA LEU A 19 -5.19 0.50 3.42
C LEU A 19 -5.41 1.48 2.27
N ALA A 20 -6.24 2.50 2.47
CA ALA A 20 -6.52 3.51 1.44
C ALA A 20 -5.24 4.25 1.01
N ARG A 21 -4.35 4.59 1.97
CA ARG A 21 -3.07 5.23 1.67
C ARG A 21 -2.15 4.34 0.85
N HIS A 22 -2.00 3.07 1.23
CA HIS A 22 -1.17 2.14 0.46
C HIS A 22 -1.72 1.86 -0.94
N ILE A 23 -3.05 1.85 -1.12
CA ILE A 23 -3.66 1.76 -2.45
C ILE A 23 -3.34 3.00 -3.29
N GLU A 24 -3.36 4.19 -2.68
CA GLU A 24 -2.97 5.43 -3.35
C GLU A 24 -1.50 5.41 -3.78
N ASP A 25 -0.60 4.99 -2.88
CA ASP A 25 0.84 4.88 -3.18
C ASP A 25 1.12 3.87 -4.29
N LEU A 26 0.45 2.70 -4.26
CA LEU A 26 0.55 1.70 -5.32
C LEU A 26 0.08 2.25 -6.67
N THR A 27 -0.98 3.06 -6.67
CA THR A 27 -1.49 3.71 -7.88
C THR A 27 -0.46 4.70 -8.45
N LYS A 28 0.21 5.48 -7.59
CA LYS A 28 1.27 6.41 -8.00
C LYS A 28 2.48 5.67 -8.57
N VAL A 29 2.96 4.63 -7.88
CA VAL A 29 4.11 3.83 -8.34
C VAL A 29 3.81 3.17 -9.68
N LYS A 30 2.62 2.58 -9.82
CA LYS A 30 2.18 1.98 -11.08
C LYS A 30 2.10 3.02 -12.20
N PHE A 31 1.57 4.21 -11.93
CA PHE A 31 1.52 5.30 -12.92
C PHE A 31 2.93 5.72 -13.38
N ILE A 32 3.89 5.81 -12.45
CA ILE A 32 5.29 6.12 -12.76
C ILE A 32 5.90 5.06 -13.66
N LEU A 33 5.73 3.77 -13.32
CA LEU A 33 6.24 2.64 -14.09
C LEU A 33 5.60 2.56 -15.49
N ASP A 34 4.27 2.66 -15.57
CA ASP A 34 3.51 2.55 -16.84
C ASP A 34 3.86 3.67 -17.83
N ASN A 35 4.17 4.87 -17.33
CA ASN A 35 4.51 6.02 -18.17
C ASN A 35 6.02 6.25 -18.31
N ASN A 36 6.85 5.37 -17.74
CA ASN A 36 8.30 5.52 -17.68
C ASN A 36 8.72 6.93 -17.20
N ILE A 37 8.02 7.46 -16.19
CA ILE A 37 8.25 8.82 -15.67
C ILE A 37 9.40 8.78 -14.68
N VAL A 38 10.61 8.76 -15.23
CA VAL A 38 11.86 8.92 -14.50
C VAL A 38 12.45 10.28 -14.89
N SER A 39 12.66 11.15 -13.91
CA SER A 39 13.08 12.53 -14.16
C SER A 39 14.42 12.81 -13.48
N SER A 40 15.47 12.96 -14.27
CA SER A 40 16.78 13.49 -13.88
C SER A 40 16.89 14.99 -14.18
N ASN A 41 15.98 15.80 -13.64
CA ASN A 41 16.02 17.27 -13.69
C ASN A 41 16.23 17.90 -15.09
N GLY A 42 15.78 17.24 -16.16
CA GLY A 42 15.85 17.75 -17.54
C GLY A 42 17.02 17.22 -18.36
N ASP A 43 17.97 16.51 -17.75
CA ASP A 43 18.98 15.73 -18.48
C ASP A 43 18.46 14.32 -18.73
N PRO A 44 18.86 13.63 -19.82
CA PRO A 44 18.56 12.21 -20.00
C PRO A 44 19.18 11.40 -18.86
N MET A 45 18.38 10.58 -18.19
CA MET A 45 18.88 9.66 -17.16
C MET A 45 19.79 8.62 -17.81
N ASP A 46 20.88 8.25 -17.14
CA ASP A 46 21.72 7.16 -17.61
C ASP A 46 20.89 5.85 -17.67
N PRO A 47 21.03 5.02 -18.72
CA PRO A 47 20.27 3.77 -18.84
C PRO A 47 20.42 2.81 -17.65
N ASP A 48 21.60 2.76 -17.02
CA ASP A 48 21.84 1.90 -15.87
C ASP A 48 21.15 2.47 -14.61
N GLU A 49 21.22 3.80 -14.41
CA GLU A 49 20.48 4.48 -13.34
C GLU A 49 18.96 4.31 -13.50
N LEU A 50 18.47 4.40 -14.73
CA LEU A 50 17.07 4.15 -15.05
C LEU A 50 16.65 2.71 -14.71
N ALA A 51 17.48 1.73 -15.05
CA ALA A 51 17.23 0.34 -14.73
C ALA A 51 17.16 0.11 -13.20
N ASP A 52 18.07 0.71 -12.44
CA ASP A 52 18.09 0.62 -10.98
C ASP A 52 16.87 1.27 -10.33
N VAL A 53 16.47 2.47 -10.79
CA VAL A 53 15.25 3.14 -10.30
C VAL A 53 14.01 2.33 -10.63
N THR A 54 13.92 1.81 -11.86
CA THR A 54 12.79 0.96 -12.29
C THR A 54 12.69 -0.29 -11.44
N LYS A 55 13.82 -0.95 -11.15
CA LYS A 55 13.86 -2.12 -10.29
C LYS A 55 13.43 -1.79 -8.86
N SER A 56 13.96 -0.71 -8.29
CA SER A 56 13.58 -0.24 -6.95
C SER A 56 12.08 0.06 -6.84
N LEU A 57 11.48 0.66 -7.87
CA LEU A 57 10.04 0.90 -7.94
C LEU A 57 9.23 -0.40 -8.03
N HIS A 58 9.70 -1.41 -8.75
CA HIS A 58 9.07 -2.74 -8.76
C HIS A 58 9.13 -3.40 -7.39
N ASP A 59 10.29 -3.39 -6.73
CA ASP A 59 10.46 -3.96 -5.40
C ASP A 59 9.54 -3.28 -4.37
N GLN A 60 9.41 -1.94 -4.44
CA GLN A 60 8.46 -1.17 -3.62
C GLN A 60 7.01 -1.52 -3.92
N MET A 61 6.66 -1.73 -5.19
CA MET A 61 5.32 -2.14 -5.59
C MET A 61 4.97 -3.50 -5.01
N GLU A 62 5.87 -4.49 -5.11
CA GLU A 62 5.67 -5.83 -4.57
C GLU A 62 5.47 -5.81 -3.04
N GLN A 63 6.33 -5.09 -2.31
CA GLN A 63 6.19 -4.92 -0.85
C GLN A 63 4.87 -4.24 -0.46
N THR A 64 4.45 -3.23 -1.23
CA THR A 64 3.20 -2.53 -0.98
C THR A 64 1.99 -3.44 -1.25
N ILE A 65 2.04 -4.27 -2.30
CA ILE A 65 1.01 -5.28 -2.59
C ILE A 65 0.86 -6.26 -1.42
N GLU A 66 1.97 -6.79 -0.92
CA GLU A 66 1.97 -7.72 0.22
C GLU A 66 1.37 -7.07 1.48
N THR A 67 1.73 -5.81 1.73
CA THR A 67 1.19 -5.02 2.84
C THR A 67 -0.32 -4.81 2.70
N VAL A 68 -0.79 -4.46 1.49
CA VAL A 68 -2.22 -4.31 1.18
C VAL A 68 -2.98 -5.62 1.41
N CYS A 69 -2.45 -6.75 0.96
CA CYS A 69 -3.07 -8.06 1.17
C CYS A 69 -3.17 -8.39 2.66
N THR A 70 -2.09 -8.19 3.41
CA THR A 70 -2.05 -8.42 4.86
C THR A 70 -3.08 -7.57 5.60
N ILE A 71 -3.18 -6.27 5.29
CA ILE A 71 -4.16 -5.39 5.92
C ILE A 71 -5.59 -5.81 5.59
N LYS A 72 -5.87 -6.23 4.35
CA LYS A 72 -7.20 -6.74 3.97
C LYS A 72 -7.59 -7.99 4.77
N GLU A 73 -6.65 -8.90 4.99
CA GLU A 73 -6.87 -10.08 5.82
C GLU A 73 -7.14 -9.72 7.28
N GLN A 74 -6.40 -8.75 7.83
CA GLN A 74 -6.64 -8.23 9.18
C GLN A 74 -8.03 -7.61 9.29
N ILE A 75 -8.44 -6.75 8.35
CA ILE A 75 -9.79 -6.15 8.35
C ILE A 75 -10.85 -7.25 8.31
N LYS A 76 -10.69 -8.27 7.46
CA LYS A 76 -11.61 -9.41 7.39
C LYS A 76 -11.70 -10.17 8.72
N TYR A 77 -10.58 -10.33 9.41
CA TYR A 77 -10.57 -10.92 10.76
C TYR A 77 -11.36 -10.06 11.76
N PHE A 78 -11.15 -8.74 11.77
CA PHE A 78 -11.90 -7.82 12.63
C PHE A 78 -13.40 -7.85 12.32
N ASP A 79 -13.79 -7.90 11.04
CA ASP A 79 -15.19 -8.04 10.62
C ASP A 79 -15.82 -9.32 11.14
N GLY A 80 -15.13 -10.45 10.99
CA GLY A 80 -15.59 -11.73 11.52
C GLY A 80 -15.77 -11.67 13.05
N TRP A 81 -14.80 -11.11 13.76
CA TRP A 81 -14.83 -11.01 15.21
C TRP A 81 -15.99 -10.14 15.71
N LEU A 82 -16.21 -8.97 15.09
CA LEU A 82 -17.28 -8.01 15.45
C LEU A 82 -18.69 -8.54 15.16
N ILE A 83 -18.83 -9.50 14.25
CA ILE A 83 -20.11 -10.17 13.98
C ILE A 83 -20.42 -11.23 15.04
N THR A 84 -19.39 -11.93 15.53
CA THR A 84 -19.58 -13.08 16.44
C THR A 84 -19.53 -12.72 17.92
N HIS A 85 -19.09 -11.52 18.30
CA HIS A 85 -18.94 -11.05 19.69
C HIS A 85 -19.55 -9.66 19.88
#